data_AF-A0A132TXP7-F1
#
_entry.id   AF-A0A132TXP7-F1
#
_cell.length_a   1.000
_cell.length_b   1.000
_cell.length_c   1.000
_cell.angle_alpha   90.00
_cell.angle_beta   90.00
_cell.angle_gamma   90.00
#
_symmetry.space_group_name_H-M   'P 1'
#
loop_
_entity.id
_entity.type
_entity.pdbx_description
1 polymer ?
#
loop_
_entity_poly.entity_id
_entity_poly.type
_entity_poly.pdbx_seq_one_letter_code
_entity_poly.pdbx_strand_id
1 'polypeptide(L)'
;METITRVIAAYLQYERKISMKDDFMSLLAAPAKRALEHEGITTLQQLSAYTEKAILKLHGIGPSSMPKLRQALAEEGLAFKKADSGI
;
A
#
# COMPACT_ATOMS: atom_id res chain seq x y z
N MET A 1 30.21 17.51 6.57
CA MET A 1 29.07 16.83 7.22
C MET A 1 27.86 16.66 6.30
N GLU A 2 27.47 17.64 5.47
CA GLU A 2 26.24 17.52 4.64
C GLU A 2 26.24 16.44 3.54
N THR A 3 27.38 16.16 2.88
CA THR A 3 27.42 15.26 1.71
C THR A 3 27.23 13.80 2.10
N ILE A 4 27.85 13.37 3.20
CA ILE A 4 27.73 12.00 3.71
C ILE A 4 26.28 11.75 4.15
N THR A 5 25.64 12.73 4.80
CA THR A 5 24.22 12.63 5.18
C THR A 5 23.31 12.46 3.97
N ARG A 6 23.54 13.19 2.87
CA ARG A 6 22.73 13.06 1.63
C ARG A 6 22.85 11.67 1.00
N VAL A 7 24.06 11.10 0.96
CA VAL A 7 24.29 9.75 0.40
C VAL A 7 23.66 8.67 1.27
N ILE A 8 23.84 8.76 2.60
CA ILE A 8 23.23 7.81 3.54
C ILE A 8 21.70 7.89 3.46
N ALA A 9 21.12 9.09 3.40
CA ALA A 9 19.67 9.25 3.28
C ALA A 9 19.12 8.63 1.98
N ALA A 10 19.79 8.82 0.84
CA ALA A 10 19.40 8.22 -0.43
C ALA A 10 19.48 6.68 -0.39
N TYR A 11 20.51 6.13 0.26
CA TYR A 11 20.70 4.69 0.41
C TYR A 11 19.62 4.06 1.31
N LEU A 12 19.34 4.67 2.47
CA LEU A 12 18.26 4.22 3.38
C LEU A 12 16.89 4.29 2.70
N GLN A 13 16.64 5.33 1.89
CA GLN A 13 15.40 5.45 1.12
C GLN A 13 15.29 4.36 0.03
N TYR A 14 16.40 3.96 -0.57
CA TYR A 14 16.44 2.88 -1.56
C TYR A 14 16.13 1.52 -0.93
N GLU A 15 16.73 1.18 0.21
CA GLU A 15 16.44 -0.06 0.95
C GLU A 15 14.99 -0.10 1.43
N ARG A 16 14.47 1.02 1.96
CA ARG A 16 13.04 1.17 2.29
C ARG A 16 12.16 0.84 1.09
N LYS A 17 12.47 1.37 -0.10
CA LYS A 17 11.67 1.19 -1.33
C LYS A 17 11.63 -0.26 -1.83
N ILE A 18 12.68 -1.04 -1.61
CA ILE A 18 12.74 -2.46 -1.99
C ILE A 18 11.92 -3.33 -1.04
N SER A 19 11.92 -3.03 0.27
CA SER A 19 11.19 -3.80 1.28
C SER A 19 9.66 -3.69 1.17
N MET A 20 9.13 -2.71 0.44
CA MET A 20 7.69 -2.38 0.43
C MET A 20 6.82 -3.30 -0.43
N LYS A 21 7.41 -4.02 -1.40
CA LYS A 21 6.67 -4.90 -2.29
C LYS A 21 6.17 -6.16 -1.58
N ASP A 22 6.95 -6.67 -0.62
CA ASP A 22 6.67 -7.95 0.03
C ASP A 22 5.95 -7.83 1.39
N ASP A 23 6.00 -6.65 2.02
CA ASP A 23 5.59 -6.49 3.42
C ASP A 23 4.06 -6.39 3.61
N PHE A 24 3.38 -5.50 2.87
CA PHE A 24 1.94 -5.29 3.11
C PHE A 24 1.07 -6.48 2.67
N MET A 25 1.50 -7.23 1.65
CA MET A 25 0.84 -8.45 1.22
C MET A 25 0.95 -9.55 2.26
N SER A 26 2.04 -9.58 3.05
CA SER A 26 2.23 -10.54 4.14
C SER A 26 1.21 -10.38 5.27
N LEU A 27 0.65 -9.18 5.45
CA LEU A 27 -0.36 -8.87 6.47
C LEU A 27 -1.76 -9.44 6.15
N LEU A 28 -1.99 -9.81 4.89
CA LEU A 28 -3.31 -10.21 4.38
C LEU A 28 -3.52 -11.72 4.41
N ALA A 29 -4.76 -12.14 4.58
CA ALA A 29 -5.14 -13.54 4.40
C ALA A 29 -5.03 -13.94 2.91
N ALA A 30 -4.83 -15.22 2.64
CA ALA A 30 -4.74 -15.77 1.28
C ALA A 30 -5.83 -15.28 0.30
N PRO A 31 -7.14 -15.20 0.66
CA PRO A 31 -8.15 -14.67 -0.26
C PRO A 31 -7.96 -13.18 -0.59
N ALA A 32 -7.55 -12.36 0.38
CA ALA A 32 -7.33 -10.93 0.16
C ALA A 32 -6.10 -10.66 -0.70
N LYS A 33 -5.00 -11.43 -0.53
CA LYS A 33 -3.83 -11.35 -1.41
C LYS A 33 -4.21 -11.65 -2.86
N ARG A 34 -4.87 -12.78 -3.08
CA ARG A 34 -5.30 -13.21 -4.43
C ARG A 34 -6.24 -12.19 -5.08
N ALA A 35 -7.13 -11.58 -4.31
CA ALA A 35 -8.02 -10.54 -4.80
C ALA A 35 -7.24 -9.31 -5.31
N LEU A 36 -6.23 -8.85 -4.57
CA LEU A 36 -5.39 -7.72 -4.98
C LEU A 36 -4.49 -8.07 -6.17
N GLU A 37 -3.87 -9.26 -6.16
CA GLU A 37 -3.04 -9.74 -7.27
C GLU A 37 -3.84 -9.87 -8.56
N HIS A 38 -5.09 -10.35 -8.49
CA HIS A 38 -5.99 -10.45 -9.63
C HIS A 38 -6.31 -9.08 -10.24
N GLU A 39 -6.43 -8.04 -9.42
CA GLU A 39 -6.58 -6.64 -9.86
C GLU A 39 -5.24 -5.97 -10.26
N GLY A 40 -4.12 -6.71 -10.21
CA GLY A 40 -2.78 -6.18 -10.52
C GLY A 40 -2.20 -5.25 -9.45
N ILE A 41 -2.81 -5.21 -8.25
CA ILE A 41 -2.38 -4.40 -7.12
C ILE A 41 -1.30 -5.18 -6.36
N THR A 42 -0.05 -4.84 -6.60
CA THR A 42 1.13 -5.48 -5.98
C THR A 42 1.95 -4.52 -5.14
N THR A 43 1.55 -3.25 -5.07
CA THR A 43 2.25 -2.19 -4.33
C THR A 43 1.27 -1.28 -3.60
N LEU A 44 1.72 -0.66 -2.52
CA LEU A 44 0.93 0.35 -1.79
C LEU A 44 0.60 1.57 -2.66
N GLN A 45 1.48 1.95 -3.58
CA GLN A 45 1.22 3.03 -4.53
C GLN A 45 0.06 2.68 -5.47
N GLN A 46 0.03 1.47 -6.02
CA GLN A 46 -1.12 1.02 -6.81
C GLN A 46 -2.39 0.99 -5.97
N LEU A 47 -2.32 0.45 -4.75
CA LEU A 47 -3.45 0.41 -3.83
C LEU A 47 -4.02 1.81 -3.53
N SER A 48 -3.15 2.80 -3.34
CA SER A 48 -3.53 4.21 -3.06
C SER A 48 -4.32 4.86 -4.21
N ALA A 49 -4.21 4.35 -5.43
CA ALA A 49 -4.98 4.84 -6.59
C ALA A 49 -6.47 4.43 -6.52
N TYR A 50 -6.81 3.45 -5.68
CA TYR A 50 -8.18 2.96 -5.52
C TYR A 50 -8.86 3.61 -4.31
N THR A 51 -10.19 3.67 -4.37
CA THR A 51 -11.00 4.08 -3.23
C THR A 51 -11.22 2.90 -2.30
N GLU A 52 -11.46 3.17 -1.02
CA GLU A 52 -11.79 2.11 -0.05
C GLU A 52 -12.99 1.26 -0.49
N LYS A 53 -14.01 1.92 -1.07
CA LYS A 53 -15.21 1.25 -1.57
C LYS A 53 -14.90 0.32 -2.74
N ALA A 54 -13.96 0.68 -3.62
CA ALA A 54 -13.55 -0.17 -4.73
C ALA A 54 -12.83 -1.41 -4.21
N ILE A 55 -11.91 -1.24 -3.25
CA ILE A 55 -11.17 -2.35 -2.64
C ILE A 55 -12.09 -3.29 -1.86
N LEU A 56 -13.06 -2.76 -1.12
CA LEU A 56 -14.03 -3.56 -0.38
C LEU A 56 -14.99 -4.37 -1.29
N LYS A 57 -15.14 -3.97 -2.56
CA LYS A 57 -15.94 -4.73 -3.54
C LYS A 57 -15.20 -5.95 -4.09
N LEU A 58 -13.89 -6.04 -3.89
CA LEU A 58 -13.10 -7.16 -4.39
C LEU A 58 -13.45 -8.44 -3.64
N HIS A 59 -13.71 -9.51 -4.40
CA HIS A 59 -14.07 -10.81 -3.84
C HIS A 59 -12.89 -11.37 -3.04
N GLY A 60 -13.06 -11.52 -1.72
CA GLY A 60 -12.02 -12.00 -0.81
C GLY A 60 -11.43 -10.94 0.12
N ILE A 61 -11.75 -9.66 -0.07
CA ILE A 61 -11.43 -8.59 0.88
C ILE A 61 -12.60 -8.39 1.84
N GLY A 62 -12.41 -8.88 3.07
CA GLY A 62 -13.37 -8.68 4.15
C GLY A 62 -13.12 -7.39 4.94
N PRO A 63 -14.07 -6.99 5.82
CA PRO A 63 -13.92 -5.84 6.71
C PRO A 63 -12.71 -5.94 7.64
N SER A 64 -12.21 -7.15 7.91
CA SER A 64 -10.99 -7.39 8.71
C SER A 64 -9.69 -7.03 7.98
N SER A 65 -9.70 -6.93 6.64
CA SER A 65 -8.51 -6.60 5.84
C SER A 65 -8.35 -5.08 5.69
N MET A 66 -9.44 -4.32 5.70
CA MET A 66 -9.41 -2.87 5.51
C MET A 66 -8.56 -2.10 6.54
N PRO A 67 -8.60 -2.39 7.86
CA PRO A 67 -7.74 -1.73 8.83
C PRO A 67 -6.25 -1.94 8.54
N LYS A 68 -5.87 -3.16 8.13
CA LYS A 68 -4.49 -3.49 7.79
C LYS A 68 -4.01 -2.73 6.56
N LEU A 69 -4.85 -2.66 5.53
CA LEU A 69 -4.55 -1.89 4.31
C LEU A 69 -4.43 -0.39 4.61
N ARG A 70 -5.31 0.16 5.45
CA ARG A 70 -5.21 1.56 5.90
C ARG A 70 -3.91 1.82 6.65
N GLN A 71 -3.55 0.95 7.58
CA GLN A 71 -2.33 1.07 8.35
C GLN A 71 -1.10 1.02 7.44
N ALA A 72 -1.02 0.04 6.54
CA ALA A 72 0.10 -0.10 5.61
C ALA A 72 0.24 1.12 4.68
N LEU A 73 -0.87 1.73 4.24
CA LEU A 73 -0.84 2.99 3.49
C LEU A 73 -0.33 4.15 4.37
N ALA A 74 -0.85 4.27 5.60
CA ALA A 74 -0.53 5.37 6.50
C ALA A 74 0.93 5.37 6.96
N GLU A 75 1.53 4.19 7.19
CA GLU A 75 2.95 4.02 7.51
C GLU A 75 3.87 4.58 6.41
N GLU A 76 3.35 4.73 5.20
CA GLU A 76 4.06 5.25 4.04
C GLU A 76 3.57 6.63 3.60
N GLY A 77 2.78 7.29 4.45
CA GLY A 77 2.20 8.61 4.16
C GLY A 77 1.22 8.59 2.98
N LEU A 78 0.76 7.40 2.57
CA LEU A 78 -0.25 7.20 1.54
C LEU A 78 -1.63 7.10 2.18
N ALA A 79 -2.65 7.29 1.36
CA ALA A 79 -4.04 7.06 1.73
C ALA A 79 -4.79 6.49 0.53
N PHE A 80 -5.93 5.86 0.78
CA PHE A 80 -6.85 5.53 -0.30
C PHE A 80 -7.28 6.80 -1.03
N LYS A 81 -7.52 6.66 -2.34
CA LYS A 81 -8.14 7.71 -3.12
C LYS A 81 -9.47 8.08 -2.47
N LYS A 82 -9.69 9.39 -2.25
CA LYS A 82 -10.99 9.87 -1.79
C LYS A 82 -12.06 9.42 -2.79
N ALA A 83 -13.18 8.92 -2.29
CA ALA A 83 -14.34 8.60 -3.11
C ALA A 83 -14.91 9.92 -3.65
N ASP A 84 -14.30 10.37 -4.75
CA ASP A 84 -14.69 11.47 -5.62
C ASP A 84 -15.15 12.75 -4.91
N SER A 85 -14.23 13.70 -4.78
CA SER A 85 -14.59 15.12 -4.92
C SER A 85 -14.95 15.36 -6.39
N GLY A 86 -16.17 14.99 -6.77
CA GLY A 86 -16.81 15.46 -8.00
C GLY A 86 -17.12 16.94 -7.83
N ILE A 87 -16.40 17.78 -8.57
CA ILE A 87 -16.86 19.10 -8.99
C ILE A 87 -17.57 18.90 -10.33
#